data_AF-A0A399WEC4-F1
#
_entry.id   AF-A0A399WEC4-F1
#
_cell.length_a   1.000
_cell.length_b   1.000
_cell.length_c   1.000
_cell.angle_alpha   90.00
_cell.angle_beta   90.00
_cell.angle_gamma   90.00
#
_symmetry.space_group_name_H-M   'P 1'
#
loop_
_entity.id
_entity.type
_entity.pdbx_description
1 polymer ?
#
loop_
_entity_poly.entity_id
_entity_poly.type
_entity_poly.pdbx_seq_one_letter_code
_entity_poly.pdbx_strand_id
1 'polypeptide(L)'
;MAFTIENLKESDVEAAVDLFRLVIDELHARSPEVERLHFKDIYPVEEVKERLNNKECVYLVGKEDGEVVGFVFAWVSEGVGNLHWMGLAPGSRKKGYGDKLLGEMIRRFVEKGCHEAKLFTYPSEKATYHLFQKHGFKEVSFIDRRFFGTSIILMVRKITPIPEEFKAKKIVLAGEAGQGIKLMAHALANILAKLGKEVALNLVYDAAVRGGNIRAEIVYSDEPVDVPFFEEADIGLQLSKTPDPAVCAKHVLIEASACEGECKKCELRCPVSDRVPFEKLAVEQFNSPIFVNMIALGRLLSKIGINIETVNFAAEFPSQFLDENIKAIRYGYTYQD
;
A
#
# COMPACT_ATOMS: atom_id res chain seq x y z
N MET A 1 34.27 22.89 13.49
CA MET A 1 33.73 22.18 12.31
C MET A 1 32.22 22.29 12.38
N ALA A 2 31.62 23.04 11.44
CA ALA A 2 30.18 23.27 11.45
C ALA A 2 29.51 22.19 10.61
N PHE A 3 28.74 21.32 11.27
CA PHE A 3 27.90 20.34 10.58
C PHE A 3 26.58 20.98 10.16
N THR A 4 26.28 20.94 8.87
CA THR A 4 25.04 21.46 8.30
C THR A 4 24.25 20.34 7.65
N ILE A 5 22.93 20.52 7.56
CA ILE A 5 22.04 19.60 6.84
C ILE A 5 21.32 20.42 5.78
N GLU A 6 21.30 19.91 4.56
CA GLU A 6 20.58 20.53 3.45
C GLU A 6 19.89 19.48 2.58
N ASN A 7 19.01 19.94 1.68
CA ASN A 7 18.47 19.10 0.62
C ASN A 7 19.61 18.62 -0.27
N LEU A 8 19.53 17.38 -0.73
CA LEU A 8 20.43 16.87 -1.75
C LEU A 8 20.29 17.74 -3.01
N LYS A 9 21.40 18.31 -3.46
CA LYS A 9 21.52 19.06 -4.71
C LYS A 9 22.18 18.18 -5.76
N GLU A 10 21.96 18.49 -7.02
CA GLU A 10 22.58 17.77 -8.14
C GLU A 10 24.11 17.67 -8.01
N SER A 11 24.77 18.74 -7.56
CA SER A 11 26.23 18.78 -7.33
C SER A 11 26.74 17.80 -6.27
N ASP A 12 25.86 17.32 -5.38
CA ASP A 12 26.21 16.43 -4.26
C ASP A 12 25.73 14.98 -4.49
N VAL A 13 25.02 14.70 -5.60
CA VAL A 13 24.41 13.37 -5.85
C VAL A 13 25.47 12.29 -5.89
N GLU A 14 26.55 12.49 -6.64
CA GLU A 14 27.60 11.48 -6.76
C GLU A 14 28.21 11.15 -5.40
N ALA A 15 28.56 12.17 -4.61
CA ALA A 15 29.11 11.97 -3.27
C ALA A 15 28.14 11.26 -2.31
N ALA A 16 26.85 11.59 -2.37
CA ALA A 16 25.82 10.93 -1.56
C ALA A 16 25.62 9.46 -1.97
N VAL A 17 25.58 9.17 -3.27
CA VAL A 17 25.43 7.80 -3.81
C VAL A 17 26.66 6.95 -3.50
N ASP A 18 27.86 7.50 -3.60
CA ASP A 18 29.10 6.80 -3.26
C ASP A 18 29.17 6.51 -1.75
N LEU A 19 28.76 7.45 -0.91
CA LEU A 19 28.63 7.21 0.53
C LEU A 19 27.58 6.14 0.84
N PHE A 20 26.45 6.13 0.13
CA PHE A 20 25.45 5.06 0.22
C PHE A 20 26.05 3.70 -0.15
N ARG A 21 26.77 3.59 -1.27
CA ARG A 21 27.43 2.35 -1.71
C ARG A 21 28.43 1.84 -0.67
N LEU A 22 29.20 2.73 -0.05
CA LEU A 22 30.13 2.40 1.04
C LEU A 22 29.40 1.86 2.28
N VAL A 23 28.25 2.45 2.63
CA VAL A 23 27.43 1.95 3.75
C VAL A 23 26.84 0.57 3.44
N ILE A 24 26.41 0.32 2.20
CA ILE A 24 25.97 -1.02 1.77
C ILE A 24 27.11 -2.04 1.89
N ASP A 25 28.33 -1.70 1.45
CA ASP A 25 29.47 -2.61 1.57
C ASP A 25 29.80 -2.96 3.03
N GLU A 26 29.64 -2.02 3.95
CA GLU A 26 29.87 -2.26 5.38
C GLU A 26 28.77 -3.13 5.99
N LEU A 27 27.49 -2.76 5.78
CA LEU A 27 26.35 -3.47 6.35
C LEU A 27 26.23 -4.91 5.81
N HIS A 28 26.55 -5.10 4.54
CA HIS A 28 26.45 -6.37 3.84
C HIS A 28 27.82 -7.00 3.57
N ALA A 29 28.85 -6.69 4.37
CA ALA A 29 30.21 -7.20 4.19
C ALA A 29 30.33 -8.74 4.15
N ARG A 30 29.34 -9.45 4.71
CA ARG A 30 29.26 -10.92 4.71
C ARG A 30 28.42 -11.49 3.57
N SER A 31 27.72 -10.65 2.82
CA SER A 31 26.91 -11.05 1.67
C SER A 31 27.78 -11.20 0.42
N PRO A 32 27.38 -12.06 -0.54
CA PRO A 32 28.01 -12.14 -1.85
C PRO A 32 28.05 -10.78 -2.56
N GLU A 33 29.04 -10.59 -3.42
CA GLU A 33 29.20 -9.35 -4.20
C GLU A 33 27.95 -9.03 -5.03
N VAL A 34 27.35 -10.04 -5.66
CA VAL A 34 26.11 -9.90 -6.45
C VAL A 34 24.96 -9.32 -5.62
N GLU A 35 24.81 -9.77 -4.37
CA GLU A 35 23.76 -9.24 -3.46
C GLU A 35 24.04 -7.78 -3.10
N ARG A 36 25.31 -7.43 -2.83
CA ARG A 36 25.70 -6.04 -2.58
C ARG A 36 25.45 -5.14 -3.80
N LEU A 37 25.72 -5.62 -5.02
CA LEU A 37 25.42 -4.93 -6.27
C LEU A 37 23.92 -4.64 -6.39
N HIS A 38 23.05 -5.64 -6.12
CA HIS A 38 21.60 -5.43 -6.14
C HIS A 38 21.13 -4.30 -5.22
N PHE A 39 21.69 -4.17 -4.02
CA PHE A 39 21.38 -3.05 -3.13
C PHE A 39 21.89 -1.71 -3.68
N LYS A 40 23.10 -1.69 -4.24
CA LYS A 40 23.72 -0.47 -4.79
C LYS A 40 22.98 0.05 -6.02
N ASP A 41 22.41 -0.84 -6.82
CA ASP A 41 21.68 -0.52 -8.05
C ASP A 41 20.28 0.07 -7.78
N ILE A 42 19.84 0.16 -6.53
CA ILE A 42 18.57 0.83 -6.14
C ILE A 42 18.63 2.36 -6.33
N TYR A 43 19.84 2.92 -6.23
CA TYR A 43 20.10 4.37 -6.31
C TYR A 43 21.19 4.68 -7.34
N PRO A 44 20.97 4.39 -8.64
CA PRO A 44 21.89 4.83 -9.67
C PRO A 44 21.86 6.36 -9.76
N VAL A 45 23.02 6.97 -10.05
CA VAL A 45 23.22 8.42 -10.00
C VAL A 45 22.19 9.17 -10.84
N GLU A 46 21.93 8.72 -12.07
CA GLU A 46 21.00 9.40 -12.98
C GLU A 46 19.55 9.34 -12.47
N GLU A 47 19.08 8.21 -11.95
CA GLU A 47 17.73 8.14 -11.36
C GLU A 47 17.63 8.96 -10.07
N VAL A 48 18.70 9.08 -9.29
CA VAL A 48 18.72 9.95 -8.11
C VAL A 48 18.58 11.41 -8.54
N LYS A 49 19.26 11.83 -9.61
CA LYS A 49 19.13 13.19 -10.18
C LYS A 49 17.70 13.45 -10.65
N GLU A 50 17.08 12.52 -11.36
CA GLU A 50 15.68 12.65 -11.80
C GLU A 50 14.73 12.79 -10.60
N ARG A 51 14.92 11.98 -9.56
CA ARG A 51 14.10 11.97 -8.34
C ARG A 51 14.27 13.25 -7.49
N LEU A 52 15.28 14.09 -7.72
CA LEU A 52 15.41 15.39 -7.02
C LEU A 52 14.20 16.31 -7.26
N ASN A 53 13.54 16.17 -8.41
CA ASN A 53 12.36 16.96 -8.76
C ASN A 53 11.05 16.37 -8.18
N ASN A 54 11.11 15.16 -7.60
CA ASN A 54 9.94 14.51 -7.02
C ASN A 54 9.65 15.11 -5.64
N LYS A 55 8.50 15.77 -5.51
CA LYS A 55 8.05 16.38 -4.26
C LYS A 55 7.81 15.36 -3.15
N GLU A 56 7.59 14.09 -3.47
CA GLU A 56 7.45 13.03 -2.48
C GLU A 56 8.80 12.56 -1.92
N CYS A 57 9.92 12.81 -2.61
CA CYS A 57 11.24 12.46 -2.12
C CYS A 57 11.72 13.40 -1.01
N VAL A 58 12.38 12.83 0.00
CA VAL A 58 13.06 13.55 1.09
C VAL A 58 14.52 13.09 1.09
N TYR A 59 15.32 13.71 0.23
CA TYR A 59 16.76 13.45 0.14
C TYR A 59 17.54 14.54 0.82
N LEU A 60 18.32 14.17 1.83
CA LEU A 60 19.11 15.09 2.65
C LEU A 60 20.57 14.67 2.62
N VAL A 61 21.46 15.66 2.73
CA VAL A 61 22.89 15.45 2.97
C VAL A 61 23.33 16.19 4.22
N GLY A 62 24.20 15.54 4.99
CA GLY A 62 24.92 16.14 6.10
C GLY A 62 26.33 16.49 5.66
N LYS A 63 26.73 17.75 5.83
CA LYS A 63 28.05 18.24 5.44
C LYS A 63 28.88 18.66 6.63
N GLU A 64 30.15 18.26 6.63
CA GLU A 64 31.17 18.72 7.57
C GLU A 64 32.26 19.42 6.74
N ASP A 65 32.49 20.71 7.00
CA ASP A 65 33.46 21.54 6.26
C ASP A 65 33.26 21.54 4.72
N GLY A 66 32.01 21.39 4.28
CA GLY A 66 31.61 21.41 2.86
C GLY A 66 31.55 20.03 2.21
N GLU A 67 32.11 18.99 2.84
CA GLU A 67 32.12 17.62 2.31
C GLU A 67 30.89 16.84 2.76
N VAL A 68 30.32 16.02 1.88
CA VAL A 68 29.20 15.12 2.20
C VAL A 68 29.70 14.00 3.10
N VAL A 69 29.28 14.01 4.36
CA VAL A 69 29.64 13.00 5.37
C VAL A 69 28.43 12.23 5.88
N GLY A 70 27.24 12.54 5.40
CA GLY A 70 26.02 11.82 5.72
C GLY A 70 24.95 12.00 4.66
N PHE A 71 24.03 11.03 4.58
CA PHE A 71 22.91 11.07 3.64
C PHE A 71 21.65 10.49 4.28
N VAL A 72 20.50 10.88 3.73
CA VAL A 72 19.18 10.27 3.97
C VAL A 72 18.48 10.14 2.63
N PHE A 73 18.02 8.93 2.31
CA PHE A 73 17.09 8.64 1.24
C PHE A 73 15.76 8.16 1.83
N ALA A 74 14.73 8.97 1.62
CA ALA A 74 13.39 8.74 2.12
C ALA A 74 12.35 9.24 1.12
N TRP A 75 11.11 8.81 1.27
CA TRP A 75 9.98 9.30 0.48
C TRP A 75 8.70 9.35 1.31
N VAL A 76 7.71 10.11 0.83
CA VAL A 76 6.35 10.14 1.38
C VAL A 76 5.41 9.38 0.45
N SER A 77 4.49 8.63 1.01
CA SER A 77 3.41 7.95 0.27
C SER A 77 2.19 7.83 1.17
N GLU A 78 1.01 8.24 0.69
CA GLU A 78 -0.27 8.19 1.42
C GLU A 78 -0.20 8.75 2.86
N GLY A 79 0.50 9.88 3.05
CA GLY A 79 0.65 10.48 4.38
C GLY A 79 1.60 9.73 5.31
N VAL A 80 2.36 8.75 4.80
CA VAL A 80 3.37 8.01 5.55
C VAL A 80 4.77 8.35 5.03
N GLY A 81 5.66 8.75 5.92
CA GLY A 81 7.07 8.97 5.63
C GLY A 81 7.86 7.65 5.74
N ASN A 82 8.55 7.27 4.69
CA ASN A 82 9.31 6.03 4.60
C ASN A 82 10.81 6.35 4.54
N LEU A 83 11.55 6.00 5.59
CA LEU A 83 13.01 6.03 5.57
C LEU A 83 13.53 4.75 4.93
N HIS A 84 14.23 4.87 3.80
CA HIS A 84 14.85 3.73 3.14
C HIS A 84 16.26 3.48 3.64
N TRP A 85 17.13 4.48 3.45
CA TRP A 85 18.54 4.41 3.81
C TRP A 85 18.99 5.71 4.43
N MET A 86 19.78 5.60 5.50
CA MET A 86 20.56 6.70 6.02
C MET A 86 21.93 6.19 6.42
N GLY A 87 22.92 7.05 6.35
CA GLY A 87 24.28 6.66 6.65
C GLY A 87 25.18 7.84 6.98
N LEU A 88 26.30 7.52 7.61
CA LEU A 88 27.38 8.45 7.90
C LEU A 88 28.71 7.83 7.48
N ALA A 89 29.60 8.68 6.97
CA ALA A 89 30.99 8.33 6.75
C ALA A 89 31.61 7.81 8.06
N PRO A 90 32.46 6.76 8.03
CA PRO A 90 33.02 6.16 9.25
C PRO A 90 33.67 7.17 10.21
N GLY A 91 34.41 8.15 9.69
CA GLY A 91 35.08 9.20 10.46
C GLY A 91 34.15 10.24 11.10
N SER A 92 32.89 10.31 10.68
CA SER A 92 31.90 11.29 11.15
C SER A 92 30.86 10.70 12.09
N ARG A 93 31.03 9.43 12.49
CA ARG A 93 30.18 8.73 13.47
C ARG A 93 30.51 9.16 14.90
N LYS A 94 29.59 8.90 15.83
CA LYS A 94 29.70 9.27 17.27
C LYS A 94 29.85 10.78 17.54
N LYS A 95 29.67 11.63 16.53
CA LYS A 95 29.62 13.11 16.64
C LYS A 95 28.20 13.69 16.79
N GLY A 96 27.18 12.83 16.89
CA GLY A 96 25.77 13.23 16.94
C GLY A 96 25.13 13.57 15.59
N TYR A 97 25.84 13.40 14.47
CA TYR A 97 25.32 13.76 13.13
C TYR A 97 24.13 12.90 12.69
N GLY A 98 24.10 11.63 13.08
CA GLY A 98 22.97 10.74 12.78
C GLY A 98 21.69 11.15 13.51
N ASP A 99 21.83 11.63 14.74
CA ASP A 99 20.74 12.20 15.54
C ASP A 99 20.15 13.45 14.89
N LYS A 100 21.02 14.34 14.40
CA LYS A 100 20.61 15.54 13.68
C LYS A 100 19.94 15.22 12.34
N LEU A 101 20.50 14.31 11.54
CA LEU A 101 19.93 13.90 10.25
C LEU A 101 18.56 13.25 10.42
N LEU A 102 18.43 12.34 11.38
CA LEU A 102 17.16 11.68 11.67
C LEU A 102 16.10 12.68 12.15
N GLY A 103 16.48 13.62 13.04
CA GLY A 103 15.60 14.68 13.49
C GLY A 103 15.13 15.61 12.37
N GLU A 104 16.04 16.01 11.48
CA GLU A 104 15.69 16.83 10.30
C GLU A 104 14.77 16.08 9.33
N MET A 105 15.03 14.80 9.06
CA MET A 105 14.15 13.97 8.24
C MET A 105 12.73 13.93 8.80
N ILE A 106 12.58 13.70 10.11
CA ILE A 106 11.26 13.66 10.76
C ILE A 106 10.58 15.02 10.68
N ARG A 107 11.34 16.13 10.84
CA ARG A 107 10.83 17.48 10.64
C ARG A 107 10.26 17.68 9.23
N ARG A 108 10.95 17.17 8.19
CA ARG A 108 10.45 17.21 6.81
C ARG A 108 9.18 16.37 6.61
N PHE A 109 9.09 15.21 7.25
CA PHE A 109 7.86 14.41 7.23
C PHE A 109 6.68 15.16 7.87
N VAL A 110 6.90 15.83 9.01
CA VAL A 110 5.88 16.69 9.63
C VAL A 110 5.43 17.80 8.66
N GLU A 111 6.38 18.50 8.03
CA GLU A 111 6.08 19.58 7.07
C GLU A 111 5.31 19.08 5.83
N LYS A 112 5.50 17.81 5.47
CA LYS A 112 4.77 17.14 4.38
C LYS A 112 3.42 16.56 4.80
N GLY A 113 2.99 16.81 6.05
CA GLY A 113 1.71 16.32 6.56
C GLY A 113 1.70 14.83 6.86
N CYS A 114 2.87 14.19 7.03
CA CYS A 114 2.90 12.78 7.39
C CYS A 114 2.35 12.56 8.80
N HIS A 115 1.43 11.61 8.93
CA HIS A 115 0.89 11.20 10.23
C HIS A 115 1.72 10.10 10.88
N GLU A 116 2.54 9.42 10.09
CA GLU A 116 3.38 8.32 10.54
C GLU A 116 4.71 8.31 9.79
N ALA A 117 5.77 7.84 10.46
CA ALA A 117 7.04 7.49 9.84
C ALA A 117 7.34 6.00 10.06
N LYS A 118 7.84 5.33 9.03
CA LYS A 118 8.22 3.92 9.05
C LYS A 118 9.64 3.72 8.54
N LEU A 119 10.32 2.70 9.06
CA LEU A 119 11.65 2.28 8.63
C LEU A 119 11.85 0.78 8.87
N PHE A 120 12.80 0.20 8.13
CA PHE A 120 13.33 -1.13 8.43
C PHE A 120 14.75 -1.01 9.00
N THR A 121 15.08 -1.89 9.95
CA THR A 121 16.45 -2.01 10.48
C THR A 121 16.82 -3.46 10.74
N TYR A 122 18.11 -3.75 10.80
CA TYR A 122 18.59 -5.08 11.14
C TYR A 122 18.70 -5.28 12.66
N PRO A 123 18.34 -6.46 13.20
CA PRO A 123 18.51 -6.79 14.63
C PRO A 123 19.96 -6.69 15.12
N SER A 124 20.94 -6.88 14.22
CA SER A 124 22.37 -6.74 14.53
C SER A 124 22.79 -5.29 14.77
N GLU A 125 22.09 -4.32 14.19
CA GLU A 125 22.45 -2.90 14.21
C GLU A 125 21.94 -2.20 15.46
N LYS A 126 22.46 -2.62 16.62
CA LYS A 126 22.01 -2.12 17.94
C LYS A 126 22.14 -0.60 18.04
N ALA A 127 23.24 0.01 17.59
CA ALA A 127 23.42 1.46 17.70
C ALA A 127 22.33 2.23 16.95
N THR A 128 22.02 1.80 15.73
CA THR A 128 20.98 2.36 14.87
C THR A 128 19.58 2.13 15.44
N TYR A 129 19.30 0.93 15.96
CA TYR A 129 18.06 0.62 16.67
C TYR A 129 17.80 1.56 17.85
N HIS A 130 18.81 1.78 18.72
CA HIS A 130 18.66 2.70 19.86
C HIS A 130 18.51 4.16 19.42
N LEU A 131 19.16 4.55 18.31
CA LEU A 131 18.95 5.88 17.72
C LEU A 131 17.48 6.07 17.29
N PHE A 132 16.90 5.08 16.61
CA PHE A 132 15.49 5.12 16.22
C PHE A 132 14.55 5.15 17.44
N GLN A 133 14.81 4.32 18.45
CA GLN A 133 14.02 4.35 19.69
C GLN A 133 14.06 5.72 20.39
N LYS A 134 15.24 6.36 20.47
CA LYS A 134 15.39 7.71 21.03
C LYS A 134 14.52 8.73 20.29
N HIS A 135 14.34 8.56 18.98
CA HIS A 135 13.48 9.40 18.15
C HIS A 135 12.02 8.91 18.13
N GLY A 136 11.60 8.06 19.06
CA GLY A 136 10.20 7.67 19.24
C GLY A 136 9.68 6.60 18.28
N PHE A 137 10.56 5.95 17.51
CA PHE A 137 10.19 4.76 16.76
C PHE A 137 10.04 3.56 17.70
N LYS A 138 8.99 2.78 17.50
CA LYS A 138 8.69 1.55 18.23
C LYS A 138 8.69 0.37 17.26
N GLU A 139 9.16 -0.77 17.73
CA GLU A 139 9.07 -2.02 16.99
C GLU A 139 7.60 -2.46 16.87
N VAL A 140 7.16 -2.70 15.63
CA VAL A 140 5.78 -3.14 15.31
C VAL A 140 5.77 -4.54 14.73
N SER A 141 6.82 -4.95 14.02
CA SER A 141 6.91 -6.28 13.45
C SER A 141 8.36 -6.75 13.35
N PHE A 142 8.56 -8.04 13.59
CA PHE A 142 9.81 -8.75 13.34
C PHE A 142 9.59 -9.72 12.19
N ILE A 143 10.36 -9.57 11.11
CA ILE A 143 10.31 -10.47 9.97
C ILE A 143 11.54 -11.37 10.04
N ASP A 144 11.26 -12.66 10.20
CA ASP A 144 12.30 -13.68 10.27
C ASP A 144 12.99 -13.90 8.91
N ARG A 145 14.22 -14.42 8.95
CA ARG A 145 15.10 -14.66 7.81
C ARG A 145 14.50 -15.49 6.67
N ARG A 146 13.39 -16.21 6.94
CA ARG A 146 12.68 -17.05 5.97
C ARG A 146 12.12 -16.27 4.77
N PHE A 147 11.87 -14.96 4.91
CA PHE A 147 11.26 -14.15 3.84
C PHE A 147 12.28 -13.36 3.01
N PHE A 148 13.34 -12.87 3.65
CA PHE A 148 14.31 -11.95 3.01
C PHE A 148 15.76 -12.44 3.09
N GLY A 149 16.01 -13.68 3.49
CA GLY A 149 17.37 -14.20 3.74
C GLY A 149 18.06 -13.61 4.98
N THR A 150 17.55 -12.50 5.50
CA THR A 150 18.00 -11.81 6.72
C THR A 150 16.80 -11.39 7.57
N SER A 151 17.01 -11.31 8.88
CA SER A 151 15.98 -10.81 9.80
C SER A 151 15.93 -9.29 9.75
N ILE A 152 14.74 -8.72 9.69
CA ILE A 152 14.51 -7.27 9.70
C ILE A 152 13.42 -6.91 10.71
N ILE A 153 13.52 -5.69 11.24
CA ILE A 153 12.57 -5.12 12.20
C ILE A 153 11.90 -3.93 11.51
N LEU A 154 10.57 -3.95 11.44
CA LEU A 154 9.77 -2.78 11.09
C LEU A 154 9.59 -1.93 12.34
N MET A 155 10.07 -0.69 12.27
CA MET A 155 9.85 0.30 13.33
C MET A 155 8.99 1.45 12.82
N VAL A 156 8.10 1.92 13.69
CA VAL A 156 7.09 2.93 13.38
C VAL A 156 7.08 4.03 14.43
N ARG A 157 7.02 5.29 13.99
CA ARG A 157 6.80 6.47 14.83
C ARG A 157 5.49 7.13 14.39
N LYS A 158 4.54 7.27 15.31
CA LYS A 158 3.38 8.14 15.09
C LYS A 158 3.82 9.61 15.22
N ILE A 159 3.50 10.43 14.22
CA ILE A 159 3.84 11.87 14.17
C ILE A 159 2.66 12.69 14.67
N THR A 160 1.50 12.52 14.04
CA THR A 160 0.21 13.08 14.44
C THR A 160 -0.81 11.94 14.52
N PRO A 161 -2.00 12.15 15.11
CA PRO A 161 -3.12 11.25 14.90
C PRO A 161 -3.34 11.05 13.40
N ILE A 162 -3.64 9.82 12.98
CA ILE A 162 -3.94 9.49 11.59
C ILE A 162 -5.14 10.34 11.15
N PRO A 163 -5.03 11.17 10.11
CA PRO A 163 -6.16 11.93 9.60
C PRO A 163 -7.29 10.99 9.21
N GLU A 164 -8.54 11.42 9.38
CA GLU A 164 -9.72 10.58 9.17
C GLU A 164 -9.76 9.98 7.75
N GLU A 165 -9.32 10.74 6.76
CA GLU A 165 -9.20 10.31 5.36
C GLU A 165 -8.23 9.14 5.14
N PHE A 166 -7.30 8.89 6.05
CA PHE A 166 -6.35 7.77 6.01
C PHE A 166 -6.69 6.64 6.99
N LYS A 167 -7.58 6.89 7.96
CA LYS A 167 -7.99 5.87 8.94
C LYS A 167 -8.84 4.78 8.32
N ALA A 168 -9.74 5.16 7.42
CA ALA A 168 -10.75 4.27 6.89
C ALA A 168 -10.61 4.09 5.38
N LYS A 169 -10.67 2.84 4.94
CA LYS A 169 -10.73 2.48 3.54
C LYS A 169 -12.19 2.37 3.11
N LYS A 170 -12.49 2.84 1.90
CA LYS A 170 -13.85 2.96 1.38
C LYS A 170 -14.00 2.12 0.12
N ILE A 171 -14.99 1.23 0.11
CA ILE A 171 -15.30 0.35 -1.01
C ILE A 171 -16.75 0.58 -1.42
N VAL A 172 -16.99 0.61 -2.72
CA VAL A 172 -18.33 0.62 -3.29
C VAL A 172 -18.52 -0.56 -4.25
N LEU A 173 -19.59 -1.33 -4.07
CA LEU A 173 -19.95 -2.46 -4.93
C LEU A 173 -21.27 -2.12 -5.61
N ALA A 174 -21.38 -2.32 -6.93
CA ALA A 174 -22.59 -2.04 -7.68
C ALA A 174 -22.89 -3.13 -8.71
N GLY A 175 -24.17 -3.40 -8.90
CA GLY A 175 -24.65 -4.37 -9.87
C GLY A 175 -26.18 -4.37 -9.96
N GLU A 176 -26.69 -5.08 -10.96
CA GLU A 176 -28.12 -5.32 -11.14
C GLU A 176 -28.65 -6.34 -10.12
N ALA A 177 -29.94 -6.25 -9.82
CA ALA A 177 -30.64 -7.23 -9.01
C ALA A 177 -30.43 -8.66 -9.56
N GLY A 178 -29.97 -9.57 -8.70
CA GLY A 178 -29.63 -10.95 -9.07
C GLY A 178 -28.14 -11.22 -9.28
N GLN A 179 -27.30 -10.18 -9.44
CA GLN A 179 -25.84 -10.34 -9.55
C GLN A 179 -25.15 -10.63 -8.20
N GLY A 180 -25.91 -10.81 -7.11
CA GLY A 180 -25.35 -11.23 -5.84
C GLY A 180 -24.57 -10.16 -5.05
N ILE A 181 -24.78 -8.87 -5.33
CA ILE A 181 -24.12 -7.74 -4.64
C ILE A 181 -24.30 -7.80 -3.13
N LYS A 182 -25.53 -8.04 -2.65
CA LYS A 182 -25.82 -8.15 -1.20
C LYS A 182 -25.01 -9.27 -0.54
N LEU A 183 -24.94 -10.45 -1.16
CA LEU A 183 -24.18 -11.59 -0.64
C LEU A 183 -22.69 -11.25 -0.57
N MET A 184 -22.15 -10.69 -1.64
CA MET A 184 -20.75 -10.28 -1.72
C MET A 184 -20.39 -9.22 -0.68
N ALA A 185 -21.26 -8.22 -0.49
CA ALA A 185 -21.07 -7.15 0.49
C ALA A 185 -21.01 -7.67 1.93
N HIS A 186 -21.94 -8.56 2.30
CA HIS A 186 -21.94 -9.19 3.62
C HIS A 186 -20.73 -10.11 3.81
N ALA A 187 -20.36 -10.90 2.80
CA ALA A 187 -19.18 -11.74 2.87
C ALA A 187 -17.90 -10.91 3.09
N LEU A 188 -17.72 -9.83 2.31
CA LEU A 188 -16.58 -8.93 2.46
C LEU A 188 -16.56 -8.28 3.86
N ALA A 189 -17.70 -7.76 4.32
CA ALA A 189 -17.80 -7.14 5.64
C ALA A 189 -17.44 -8.12 6.77
N ASN A 190 -17.91 -9.37 6.70
CA ASN A 190 -17.59 -10.38 7.70
C ASN A 190 -16.12 -10.79 7.66
N ILE A 191 -15.54 -10.95 6.46
CA ILE A 191 -14.10 -11.23 6.30
C ILE A 191 -13.28 -10.13 6.97
N LEU A 192 -13.59 -8.86 6.68
CA LEU A 192 -12.91 -7.71 7.28
C LEU A 192 -13.06 -7.69 8.81
N ALA A 193 -14.27 -7.93 9.32
CA ALA A 193 -14.53 -7.98 10.77
C ALA A 193 -13.71 -9.09 11.47
N LYS A 194 -13.61 -10.28 10.87
CA LYS A 194 -12.80 -11.39 11.41
C LYS A 194 -11.29 -11.12 11.34
N LEU A 195 -10.85 -10.27 10.43
CA LEU A 195 -9.48 -9.76 10.39
C LEU A 195 -9.24 -8.63 11.41
N GLY A 196 -10.20 -8.36 12.30
CA GLY A 196 -10.10 -7.38 13.37
C GLY A 196 -10.39 -5.94 12.96
N LYS A 197 -11.02 -5.73 11.79
CA LYS A 197 -11.42 -4.39 11.33
C LYS A 197 -12.80 -4.02 11.89
N GLU A 198 -12.98 -2.75 12.18
CA GLU A 198 -14.29 -2.14 12.39
C GLU A 198 -14.90 -1.86 11.01
N VAL A 199 -16.17 -2.24 10.81
CA VAL A 199 -16.82 -2.22 9.48
C VAL A 199 -18.21 -1.59 9.57
N ALA A 200 -18.47 -0.62 8.70
CA ALA A 200 -19.81 -0.13 8.41
C ALA A 200 -20.22 -0.55 6.99
N LEU A 201 -21.44 -1.07 6.84
CA LEU A 201 -22.02 -1.50 5.58
C LEU A 201 -23.38 -0.83 5.37
N ASN A 202 -23.49 -0.03 4.30
CA ASN A 202 -24.74 0.57 3.85
C ASN A 202 -25.19 -0.10 2.55
N LEU A 203 -26.45 -0.53 2.48
CA LEU A 203 -27.07 -1.05 1.26
C LEU A 203 -28.02 0.02 0.70
N VAL A 204 -27.74 0.46 -0.51
CA VAL A 204 -28.53 1.46 -1.24
C VAL A 204 -29.24 0.74 -2.38
N TYR A 205 -30.55 0.90 -2.40
CA TYR A 205 -31.44 0.36 -3.44
C TYR A 205 -31.99 1.52 -4.25
N ASP A 206 -32.10 1.35 -5.57
CA ASP A 206 -32.92 2.24 -6.36
C ASP A 206 -34.42 2.08 -6.03
N ALA A 207 -35.23 3.02 -6.49
CA ALA A 207 -36.67 2.99 -6.26
C ALA A 207 -37.42 1.97 -7.13
N ALA A 208 -36.72 1.15 -7.93
CA ALA A 208 -37.35 0.26 -8.90
C ALA A 208 -37.91 -1.01 -8.23
N VAL A 209 -39.16 -1.35 -8.55
CA VAL A 209 -39.87 -2.49 -7.94
C VAL A 209 -39.31 -3.84 -8.43
N ARG A 210 -38.70 -3.89 -9.62
CA ARG A 210 -38.00 -5.06 -10.19
C ARG A 210 -36.90 -4.61 -11.15
N GLY A 211 -35.76 -5.31 -11.15
CA GLY A 211 -34.66 -5.05 -12.09
C GLY A 211 -33.83 -3.82 -11.76
N GLY A 212 -33.83 -3.39 -10.50
CA GLY A 212 -33.08 -2.23 -10.03
C GLY A 212 -31.60 -2.48 -9.76
N ASN A 213 -30.84 -1.41 -9.68
CA ASN A 213 -29.46 -1.42 -9.23
C ASN A 213 -29.37 -1.52 -7.71
N ILE A 214 -28.43 -2.34 -7.25
CA ILE A 214 -28.07 -2.48 -5.85
C ILE A 214 -26.65 -1.96 -5.71
N ARG A 215 -26.47 -1.03 -4.77
CA ARG A 215 -25.16 -0.54 -4.35
C ARG A 215 -24.91 -0.91 -2.90
N ALA A 216 -23.69 -1.34 -2.61
CA ALA A 216 -23.21 -1.56 -1.25
C ALA A 216 -22.00 -0.65 -1.00
N GLU A 217 -22.08 0.17 0.03
CA GLU A 217 -21.01 1.06 0.47
C GLU A 217 -20.42 0.50 1.76
N ILE A 218 -19.11 0.25 1.76
CA ILE A 218 -18.39 -0.37 2.87
C ILE A 218 -17.28 0.59 3.31
N VAL A 219 -17.27 0.91 4.60
CA VAL A 219 -16.17 1.63 5.25
C VAL A 219 -15.54 0.69 6.26
N TYR A 220 -14.22 0.53 6.24
CA TYR A 220 -13.53 -0.28 7.23
C TYR A 220 -12.24 0.36 7.72
N SER A 221 -11.91 0.13 8.99
CA SER A 221 -10.73 0.71 9.65
C SER A 221 -10.19 -0.23 10.74
N ASP A 222 -8.95 0.02 11.17
CA ASP A 222 -8.35 -0.56 12.38
C ASP A 222 -8.86 0.10 13.68
N GLU A 223 -9.52 1.26 13.58
CA GLU A 223 -10.14 2.00 14.67
C GLU A 223 -11.67 2.08 14.45
N PRO A 224 -12.48 2.42 15.48
CA PRO A 224 -13.92 2.61 15.31
C PRO A 224 -14.28 3.53 14.14
N VAL A 225 -15.25 3.13 13.33
CA VAL A 225 -15.73 3.92 12.18
C VAL A 225 -16.66 5.02 12.68
N ASP A 226 -16.16 6.26 12.70
CA ASP A 226 -16.93 7.43 13.16
C ASP A 226 -17.97 7.91 12.12
N VAL A 227 -17.59 7.90 10.83
CA VAL A 227 -18.45 8.37 9.72
C VAL A 227 -18.60 7.27 8.67
N PRO A 228 -19.79 6.65 8.54
CA PRO A 228 -20.01 5.53 7.62
C PRO A 228 -20.40 5.99 6.20
N PHE A 229 -20.29 7.27 5.87
CA PHE A 229 -20.70 7.85 4.59
C PHE A 229 -19.51 8.50 3.88
N PHE A 230 -19.49 8.43 2.55
CA PHE A 230 -18.44 9.02 1.73
C PHE A 230 -18.94 9.44 0.35
N GLU A 231 -18.27 10.40 -0.27
CA GLU A 231 -18.57 10.85 -1.63
C GLU A 231 -17.77 10.06 -2.68
N GLU A 232 -16.48 9.79 -2.41
CA GLU A 232 -15.59 9.02 -3.28
C GLU A 232 -15.01 7.82 -2.51
N ALA A 233 -15.10 6.63 -3.11
CA ALA A 233 -14.48 5.40 -2.61
C ALA A 233 -13.01 5.28 -3.04
N ASP A 234 -12.21 4.50 -2.31
CA ASP A 234 -10.87 4.14 -2.78
C ASP A 234 -10.94 3.13 -3.92
N ILE A 235 -11.83 2.14 -3.81
CA ILE A 235 -12.05 1.10 -4.82
C ILE A 235 -13.55 0.91 -5.07
N GLY A 236 -13.92 0.91 -6.35
CA GLY A 236 -15.23 0.52 -6.83
C GLY A 236 -15.21 -0.83 -7.53
N LEU A 237 -16.31 -1.58 -7.46
CA LEU A 237 -16.57 -2.77 -8.27
C LEU A 237 -17.93 -2.64 -8.96
N GLN A 238 -17.95 -2.76 -10.29
CA GLN A 238 -19.17 -2.71 -11.11
C GLN A 238 -19.35 -3.99 -11.92
N LEU A 239 -20.45 -4.70 -11.67
CA LEU A 239 -20.79 -5.96 -12.37
C LEU A 239 -21.82 -5.78 -13.48
N SER A 240 -22.51 -4.64 -13.53
CA SER A 240 -23.49 -4.33 -14.58
C SER A 240 -22.82 -4.11 -15.93
N LYS A 241 -23.49 -4.50 -17.01
CA LYS A 241 -23.04 -4.23 -18.39
C LYS A 241 -23.13 -2.75 -18.75
N THR A 242 -23.99 -2.00 -18.06
CA THR A 242 -24.03 -0.55 -18.15
C THR A 242 -23.42 0.04 -16.87
N PRO A 243 -22.35 0.84 -16.96
CA PRO A 243 -21.74 1.46 -15.79
C PRO A 243 -22.73 2.35 -15.05
N ASP A 244 -22.80 2.19 -13.72
CA ASP A 244 -23.63 3.04 -12.87
C ASP A 244 -22.89 4.38 -12.62
N PRO A 245 -23.42 5.53 -13.10
CA PRO A 245 -22.77 6.82 -12.91
C PRO A 245 -22.72 7.27 -11.44
N ALA A 246 -23.52 6.65 -10.57
CA ALA A 246 -23.53 6.95 -9.14
C ALA A 246 -22.36 6.29 -8.38
N VAL A 247 -21.52 5.49 -9.05
CA VAL A 247 -20.31 4.91 -8.46
C VAL A 247 -19.13 5.86 -8.68
N CYS A 248 -18.71 6.52 -7.61
CA CYS A 248 -17.53 7.38 -7.59
C CYS A 248 -16.39 6.70 -6.82
N ALA A 249 -15.29 6.39 -7.50
CA ALA A 249 -14.12 5.78 -6.87
C ALA A 249 -12.81 6.14 -7.56
N LYS A 250 -11.71 6.17 -6.80
CA LYS A 250 -10.34 6.42 -7.30
C LYS A 250 -9.87 5.34 -8.28
N HIS A 251 -10.28 4.09 -8.06
CA HIS A 251 -10.04 2.95 -8.95
C HIS A 251 -11.30 2.11 -9.08
N VAL A 252 -11.60 1.59 -10.27
CA VAL A 252 -12.81 0.79 -10.52
C VAL A 252 -12.46 -0.52 -11.21
N LEU A 253 -12.79 -1.64 -10.55
CA LEU A 253 -12.92 -2.96 -11.16
C LEU A 253 -14.25 -3.02 -11.89
N ILE A 254 -14.23 -3.42 -13.17
CA ILE A 254 -15.43 -3.38 -14.00
C ILE A 254 -15.58 -4.64 -14.85
N GLU A 255 -16.82 -5.07 -15.07
CA GLU A 255 -17.18 -6.06 -16.07
C GLU A 255 -16.68 -5.60 -17.45
N ALA A 256 -15.79 -6.37 -18.07
CA ALA A 256 -15.10 -5.97 -19.29
C ALA A 256 -16.09 -5.68 -20.43
N SER A 257 -17.22 -6.38 -20.48
CA SER A 257 -18.27 -6.12 -21.48
C SER A 257 -18.98 -4.76 -21.31
N ALA A 258 -18.80 -4.08 -20.17
CA ALA A 258 -19.30 -2.72 -19.95
C ALA A 258 -18.39 -1.62 -20.54
N CYS A 259 -17.20 -1.97 -21.03
CA CYS A 259 -16.25 -1.05 -21.64
C CYS A 259 -16.01 -1.38 -23.11
N GLU A 260 -16.77 -0.77 -24.01
CA GLU A 260 -16.53 -0.87 -25.47
C GLU A 260 -15.36 0.05 -25.90
N GLY A 261 -14.11 -0.40 -25.69
CA GLY A 261 -12.90 0.19 -26.28
C GLY A 261 -12.06 1.14 -25.39
N GLU A 262 -11.18 1.92 -26.03
CA GLU A 262 -10.39 2.97 -25.35
C GLU A 262 -11.33 4.06 -24.82
N CYS A 263 -11.57 4.01 -23.52
CA CYS A 263 -12.35 4.98 -22.74
C CYS A 263 -11.72 6.39 -22.77
N LYS A 264 -11.82 7.10 -23.90
CA LYS A 264 -11.27 8.45 -24.07
C LYS A 264 -12.00 9.53 -23.25
N LYS A 265 -13.20 9.22 -22.72
CA LYS A 265 -14.07 10.12 -21.92
C LYS A 265 -14.77 9.39 -20.77
N CYS A 266 -14.20 8.31 -20.25
CA CYS A 266 -14.79 7.63 -19.10
C CYS A 266 -14.41 8.38 -17.82
N GLU A 267 -15.39 8.80 -17.04
CA GLU A 267 -15.18 9.40 -15.72
C GLU A 267 -14.70 8.35 -14.70
N LEU A 268 -14.91 7.06 -15.00
CA LEU A 268 -14.44 5.94 -14.18
C LEU A 268 -12.97 5.66 -14.47
N ARG A 269 -12.14 5.67 -13.42
CA ARG A 269 -10.72 5.33 -13.48
C ARG A 269 -10.52 3.80 -13.50
N CYS A 270 -10.72 3.19 -14.67
CA CYS A 270 -10.61 1.74 -14.89
C CYS A 270 -9.47 1.38 -15.89
N PRO A 271 -8.22 1.17 -15.41
CA PRO A 271 -7.13 0.71 -16.27
C PRO A 271 -7.45 -0.66 -16.89
N VAL A 272 -6.76 -1.04 -17.97
CA VAL A 272 -7.04 -2.29 -18.70
C VAL A 272 -6.98 -3.53 -17.79
N SER A 273 -6.06 -3.56 -16.83
CA SER A 273 -5.91 -4.63 -15.83
C SER A 273 -7.09 -4.78 -14.85
N ASP A 274 -7.94 -3.75 -14.76
CA ASP A 274 -9.11 -3.72 -13.86
C ASP A 274 -10.42 -4.01 -14.63
N ARG A 275 -10.33 -4.27 -15.94
CA ARG A 275 -11.47 -4.70 -16.78
C ARG A 275 -11.48 -6.22 -16.87
N VAL A 276 -12.34 -6.86 -16.10
CA VAL A 276 -12.38 -8.32 -15.97
C VAL A 276 -13.67 -8.84 -16.60
N PRO A 277 -13.61 -9.82 -17.52
CA PRO A 277 -14.80 -10.38 -18.16
C PRO A 277 -15.49 -11.40 -17.23
N PHE A 278 -16.00 -10.95 -16.08
CA PHE A 278 -16.48 -11.81 -15.00
C PHE A 278 -17.56 -12.80 -15.46
N GLU A 279 -18.54 -12.34 -16.26
CA GLU A 279 -19.60 -13.21 -16.78
C GLU A 279 -19.05 -14.34 -17.65
N LYS A 280 -18.11 -14.01 -18.54
CA LYS A 280 -17.45 -15.00 -19.40
C LYS A 280 -16.66 -16.00 -18.56
N LEU A 281 -15.89 -15.53 -17.58
CA LEU A 281 -15.09 -16.40 -16.70
C LEU A 281 -15.97 -17.35 -15.88
N ALA A 282 -17.09 -16.85 -15.36
CA ALA A 282 -18.04 -17.66 -14.59
C ALA A 282 -18.64 -18.79 -15.45
N VAL A 283 -19.03 -18.49 -16.68
CA VAL A 283 -19.59 -19.49 -17.60
C VAL A 283 -18.52 -20.49 -18.05
N GLU A 284 -17.33 -20.04 -18.44
CA GLU A 284 -16.28 -20.91 -18.98
C GLU A 284 -15.64 -21.82 -17.93
N GLN A 285 -15.43 -21.31 -16.70
CA GLN A 285 -14.70 -22.04 -15.65
C GLN A 285 -15.61 -22.76 -14.66
N PHE A 286 -16.84 -22.27 -14.46
CA PHE A 286 -17.77 -22.77 -13.45
C PHE A 286 -19.12 -23.22 -14.02
N ASN A 287 -19.30 -23.19 -15.35
CA ASN A 287 -20.51 -23.58 -16.06
C ASN A 287 -21.79 -22.84 -15.59
N SER A 288 -21.65 -21.67 -14.93
CA SER A 288 -22.80 -20.94 -14.41
C SER A 288 -22.47 -19.47 -14.13
N PRO A 289 -23.34 -18.52 -14.54
CA PRO A 289 -23.16 -17.09 -14.26
C PRO A 289 -23.37 -16.73 -12.78
N ILE A 290 -23.89 -17.65 -11.95
CA ILE A 290 -24.12 -17.38 -10.52
C ILE A 290 -22.82 -17.11 -9.74
N PHE A 291 -21.65 -17.50 -10.29
CA PHE A 291 -20.35 -17.35 -9.66
C PHE A 291 -19.63 -16.03 -10.01
N VAL A 292 -20.25 -15.16 -10.80
CA VAL A 292 -19.70 -13.84 -11.17
C VAL A 292 -19.27 -13.04 -9.94
N ASN A 293 -20.14 -12.99 -8.93
CA ASN A 293 -19.86 -12.27 -7.67
C ASN A 293 -18.70 -12.86 -6.89
N MET A 294 -18.51 -14.18 -6.90
CA MET A 294 -17.43 -14.85 -6.17
C MET A 294 -16.09 -14.64 -6.85
N ILE A 295 -16.04 -14.70 -8.20
CA ILE A 295 -14.84 -14.33 -8.96
C ILE A 295 -14.49 -12.85 -8.71
N ALA A 296 -15.49 -11.97 -8.74
CA ALA A 296 -15.30 -10.56 -8.49
C ALA A 296 -14.83 -10.25 -7.06
N LEU A 297 -15.39 -10.95 -6.06
CA LEU A 297 -14.91 -10.89 -4.68
C LEU A 297 -13.45 -11.32 -4.57
N GLY A 298 -13.07 -12.41 -5.22
CA GLY A 298 -11.68 -12.86 -5.29
C GLY A 298 -10.75 -11.77 -5.83
N ARG A 299 -11.11 -11.17 -6.96
CA ARG A 299 -10.30 -10.10 -7.56
C ARG A 299 -10.22 -8.87 -6.68
N LEU A 300 -11.32 -8.49 -6.03
CA LEU A 300 -11.37 -7.39 -5.08
C LEU A 300 -10.46 -7.65 -3.88
N LEU A 301 -10.49 -8.86 -3.29
CA LEU A 301 -9.65 -9.27 -2.17
C LEU A 301 -8.15 -9.17 -2.51
N SER A 302 -7.77 -9.57 -3.74
CA SER A 302 -6.40 -9.41 -4.25
C SER A 302 -6.02 -7.93 -4.35
N LYS A 303 -6.90 -7.10 -4.93
CA LYS A 303 -6.67 -5.65 -5.09
C LYS A 303 -6.50 -4.91 -3.77
N ILE A 304 -7.21 -5.30 -2.71
CA ILE A 304 -7.08 -4.71 -1.37
C ILE A 304 -5.99 -5.38 -0.50
N GLY A 305 -5.27 -6.37 -1.04
CA GLY A 305 -4.14 -7.01 -0.36
C GLY A 305 -4.54 -7.93 0.81
N ILE A 306 -5.76 -8.48 0.81
CA ILE A 306 -6.16 -9.45 1.83
C ILE A 306 -5.63 -10.83 1.47
N ASN A 307 -4.82 -11.40 2.36
CA ASN A 307 -4.35 -12.77 2.20
C ASN A 307 -5.50 -13.77 2.41
N ILE A 308 -6.04 -14.30 1.31
CA ILE A 308 -7.17 -15.23 1.32
C ILE A 308 -6.88 -16.57 2.01
N GLU A 309 -5.61 -16.97 2.16
CA GLU A 309 -5.25 -18.20 2.89
C GLU A 309 -5.48 -18.08 4.41
N THR A 310 -5.60 -16.85 4.92
CA THR A 310 -5.95 -16.58 6.32
C THR A 310 -7.46 -16.56 6.56
N VAL A 311 -8.26 -16.61 5.49
CA VAL A 311 -9.72 -16.45 5.56
C VAL A 311 -10.40 -17.81 5.61
N ASN A 312 -11.23 -18.03 6.64
CA ASN A 312 -12.07 -19.21 6.74
C ASN A 312 -13.42 -18.99 6.02
N PHE A 313 -13.43 -19.17 4.70
CA PHE A 313 -14.63 -19.00 3.86
C PHE A 313 -15.78 -19.94 4.19
N ALA A 314 -15.53 -21.11 4.80
CA ALA A 314 -16.56 -22.06 5.18
C ALA A 314 -17.56 -21.49 6.20
N ALA A 315 -17.14 -20.47 6.96
CA ALA A 315 -18.00 -19.78 7.91
C ALA A 315 -18.76 -18.58 7.31
N GLU A 316 -18.47 -18.19 6.06
CA GLU A 316 -19.00 -16.95 5.45
C GLU A 316 -20.13 -17.17 4.45
N PHE A 317 -20.18 -18.36 3.85
CA PHE A 317 -21.14 -18.65 2.80
C PHE A 317 -22.15 -19.70 3.26
N PRO A 318 -23.38 -19.65 2.70
CA PRO A 318 -24.31 -20.76 2.82
C PRO A 318 -23.63 -22.06 2.37
N SER A 319 -24.04 -23.19 2.95
CA SER A 319 -23.51 -24.51 2.57
C SER A 319 -23.76 -24.87 1.09
N GLN A 320 -24.73 -24.21 0.47
CA GLN A 320 -25.04 -24.37 -0.94
C GLN A 320 -23.93 -23.76 -1.81
N PHE A 321 -23.33 -24.59 -2.68
CA PHE A 321 -22.22 -24.23 -3.57
C PHE A 321 -20.95 -23.76 -2.85
N LEU A 322 -20.74 -24.15 -1.58
CA LEU A 322 -19.62 -23.66 -0.79
C LEU A 322 -18.26 -23.94 -1.47
N ASP A 323 -18.04 -25.16 -1.94
CA ASP A 323 -16.78 -25.55 -2.58
C ASP A 323 -16.56 -24.81 -3.90
N GLU A 324 -17.61 -24.65 -4.71
CA GLU A 324 -17.56 -23.89 -5.96
C GLU A 324 -17.32 -22.40 -5.71
N ASN A 325 -17.95 -21.81 -4.68
CA ASN A 325 -17.73 -20.42 -4.29
C ASN A 325 -16.27 -20.19 -3.87
N ILE A 326 -15.70 -21.08 -3.05
CA ILE A 326 -14.29 -21.00 -2.64
C ILE A 326 -13.36 -21.11 -3.86
N LYS A 327 -13.65 -22.02 -4.79
CA LYS A 327 -12.88 -22.15 -6.05
C LYS A 327 -13.00 -20.88 -6.90
N ALA A 328 -14.17 -20.29 -7.01
CA ALA A 328 -14.41 -19.05 -7.76
C ALA A 328 -13.67 -17.85 -7.16
N ILE A 329 -13.68 -17.71 -5.82
CA ILE A 329 -12.90 -16.68 -5.11
C ILE A 329 -11.40 -16.87 -5.38
N ARG A 330 -10.88 -18.09 -5.23
CA ARG A 330 -9.47 -18.38 -5.49
C ARG A 330 -9.08 -18.08 -6.93
N TYR A 331 -9.92 -18.46 -7.89
CA TYR A 331 -9.70 -18.18 -9.30
C TYR A 331 -9.64 -16.68 -9.58
N GLY A 332 -10.62 -15.92 -9.06
CA GLY A 332 -10.66 -14.47 -9.20
C GLY A 332 -9.48 -13.76 -8.52
N TYR A 333 -9.01 -14.29 -7.39
CA TYR A 333 -7.87 -13.74 -6.65
C TYR A 333 -6.59 -13.77 -7.49
N THR A 334 -6.33 -14.88 -8.19
CA THR A 334 -5.12 -15.09 -9.02
C THR A 334 -5.28 -14.64 -10.47
N TYR A 335 -6.37 -13.96 -10.82
CA TYR A 335 -6.65 -13.60 -12.22
C TYR A 335 -5.73 -12.49 -12.71
N GLN A 336 -4.92 -12.78 -13.75
CA GLN A 336 -3.94 -11.84 -14.34
C GLN A 336 -2.83 -11.37 -13.37
N ASP A 337 -2.51 -12.18 -12.36
CA ASP A 337 -1.33 -11.99 -11.51
C ASP A 337 -0.04 -12.55 -12.13
#